data_AF-A0A7S0E0V8-F1
#
_entry.id   AF-A0A7S0E0V8-F1
#
_cell.length_a   1.000
_cell.length_b   1.000
_cell.length_c   1.000
_cell.angle_alpha   90.00
_cell.angle_beta   90.00
_cell.angle_gamma   90.00
#
_symmetry.space_group_name_H-M   'P 1'
#
loop_
_entity.id
_entity.type
_entity.pdbx_description
1 polymer ?
#
loop_
_entity_poly.entity_id
_entity_poly.type
_entity_poly.pdbx_seq_one_letter_code
_entity_poly.pdbx_strand_id
1 'polypeptide(L)'
;EGCAVCALDMTANPHAYQKAIAIAVREIKRMAEHGLSESEFQRCISALLSDSSQLAAQGDRLSNPDQLQFLMESVSCGHTFMDPEQLLFATELVAKTLSIEEVNEVAKEVCSHLANFGDPGAPIPSSIVLCAPKDIRVSEGEILDSFMEAAKQDVEASDDVLVPKSLINSEYIAKRVADFPPSFDRMKDENVDKSVEVGVITRQLSNGIFLNYHPNDAESQRAYLRVTVPAGRIDELGMKLGSMHVGVRTLQEGGAMLGLRREQVELFCVDHLIMAEFSCSEELMWMDFIFPTSKVTEGEDEIT
;
A
#
# COMPACT_ATOMS: atom_id res chain seq x y z
N GLU A 1 16.47 10.02 -16.35
CA GLU A 1 15.43 10.00 -17.39
C GLU A 1 15.07 11.40 -17.83
N GLY A 2 15.09 11.65 -19.14
CA GLY A 2 14.53 12.85 -19.75
C GLY A 2 13.14 12.52 -20.29
N CYS A 3 12.16 12.45 -19.40
CA CYS A 3 10.74 12.79 -19.60
C CYS A 3 10.06 12.40 -18.27
N ALA A 4 9.81 13.35 -17.39
CA ALA A 4 8.91 13.12 -16.26
C ALA A 4 7.49 12.95 -16.86
N VAL A 5 7.17 11.74 -17.31
CA VAL A 5 5.83 11.41 -17.78
C VAL A 5 4.97 11.25 -16.54
N CYS A 6 4.22 12.29 -16.20
CA CYS A 6 3.16 12.17 -15.21
C CYS A 6 1.99 11.43 -15.89
N ALA A 7 1.73 10.20 -15.46
CA ALA A 7 0.63 9.38 -15.94
C ALA A 7 -0.29 9.03 -14.77
N LEU A 8 -1.60 9.18 -14.98
CA LEU A 8 -2.64 8.70 -14.08
C LEU A 8 -3.44 7.61 -14.79
N ASP A 9 -3.32 6.39 -14.31
CA ASP A 9 -4.09 5.25 -14.79
C ASP A 9 -5.21 4.90 -13.82
N MET A 10 -6.40 4.67 -14.37
CA MET A 10 -7.58 4.34 -13.58
C MET A 10 -8.44 3.32 -14.32
N THR A 11 -8.94 2.35 -13.56
CA THR A 11 -9.96 1.42 -14.05
C THR A 11 -11.34 1.97 -13.73
N ALA A 12 -12.25 1.87 -14.70
CA ALA A 12 -13.60 2.40 -14.57
C ALA A 12 -14.63 1.36 -14.98
N ASN A 13 -15.85 1.49 -14.46
CA ASN A 13 -16.99 0.79 -15.03
C ASN A 13 -17.15 1.27 -16.50
N PRO A 14 -17.11 0.35 -17.48
CA PRO A 14 -17.17 0.73 -18.89
C PRO A 14 -18.41 1.56 -19.27
N HIS A 15 -19.54 1.37 -18.59
CA HIS A 15 -20.78 2.13 -18.84
C HIS A 15 -20.83 3.50 -18.17
N ALA A 16 -19.87 3.82 -17.30
CA ALA A 16 -19.85 5.05 -16.51
C ALA A 16 -18.46 5.71 -16.51
N TYR A 17 -17.70 5.55 -17.60
CA TYR A 17 -16.34 6.07 -17.72
C TYR A 17 -16.26 7.60 -17.57
N GLN A 18 -17.31 8.34 -17.95
CA GLN A 18 -17.35 9.80 -17.78
C GLN A 18 -17.29 10.21 -16.30
N LYS A 19 -17.89 9.41 -15.41
CA LYS A 19 -17.81 9.64 -13.97
C LYS A 19 -16.39 9.43 -13.45
N ALA A 20 -15.70 8.44 -14.00
CA ALA A 20 -14.30 8.20 -13.67
C ALA A 20 -13.46 9.40 -14.11
N ILE A 21 -13.59 9.86 -15.36
CA ILE A 21 -12.92 11.09 -15.85
C ILE A 21 -13.19 12.27 -14.92
N ALA A 22 -14.46 12.48 -14.54
CA ALA A 22 -14.84 13.56 -13.62
C ALA A 22 -14.13 13.47 -12.27
N ILE A 23 -13.98 12.27 -11.71
CA ILE A 23 -13.25 12.04 -10.45
C ILE A 23 -11.76 12.30 -10.64
N ALA A 24 -11.13 11.76 -11.68
CA ALA A 24 -9.71 11.94 -11.94
C ALA A 24 -9.33 13.42 -12.11
N VAL A 25 -10.08 14.16 -12.94
CA VAL A 25 -9.85 15.61 -13.14
C VAL A 25 -10.08 16.38 -11.85
N ARG A 26 -11.11 16.02 -11.06
CA ARG A 26 -11.39 16.66 -9.77
C ARG A 26 -10.24 16.46 -8.78
N GLU A 27 -9.71 15.25 -8.64
CA GLU A 27 -8.62 14.99 -7.69
C GLU A 27 -7.32 15.69 -8.11
N ILE A 28 -7.01 15.72 -9.41
CA ILE A 28 -5.84 16.46 -9.91
C ILE A 28 -6.01 17.97 -9.72
N LYS A 29 -7.21 18.50 -9.98
CA LYS A 29 -7.51 19.92 -9.76
C LYS A 29 -7.45 20.28 -8.27
N ARG A 30 -7.96 19.41 -7.39
CA ARG A 30 -7.84 19.56 -5.93
C ARG A 30 -6.37 19.65 -5.52
N MET A 31 -5.53 18.73 -6.00
CA MET A 31 -4.10 18.73 -5.73
C MET A 31 -3.42 20.01 -6.24
N ALA A 32 -3.82 20.51 -7.41
CA ALA A 32 -3.26 21.74 -7.97
C ALA A 32 -3.66 23.02 -7.21
N GLU A 33 -4.87 23.06 -6.64
CA GLU A 33 -5.40 24.24 -5.95
C GLU A 33 -5.04 24.27 -4.46
N HIS A 34 -5.14 23.13 -3.78
CA HIS A 34 -5.00 23.03 -2.32
C HIS A 34 -3.71 22.34 -1.88
N GLY A 35 -3.06 21.58 -2.76
CA GLY A 35 -1.86 20.82 -2.43
C GLY A 35 -2.10 19.70 -1.42
N LEU A 36 -1.02 19.25 -0.80
CA LEU A 36 -1.01 18.35 0.34
C LEU A 36 -1.37 19.11 1.63
N SER A 37 -2.06 18.41 2.52
CA SER A 37 -2.19 18.80 3.93
C SER A 37 -0.88 18.57 4.69
N GLU A 38 -0.73 19.24 5.84
CA GLU A 38 0.41 19.01 6.75
C GLU A 38 0.47 17.54 7.20
N SER A 39 -0.68 16.92 7.43
CA SER A 39 -0.76 15.52 7.85
C SER A 39 -0.26 14.56 6.75
N GLU A 40 -0.61 14.82 5.49
CA GLU A 40 -0.13 14.04 4.33
C GLU A 40 1.37 14.25 4.11
N PHE A 41 1.83 15.50 4.17
CA PHE A 41 3.24 15.84 4.00
C PHE A 41 4.13 15.12 5.02
N GLN A 42 3.78 15.19 6.32
CA GLN A 42 4.54 14.50 7.36
C GLN A 42 4.51 12.98 7.20
N ARG A 43 3.38 12.40 6.75
CA ARG A 43 3.28 10.97 6.47
C ARG A 43 4.16 10.55 5.30
N CYS A 44 4.17 11.30 4.20
CA CYS A 44 5.04 11.03 3.06
C CYS A 44 6.52 11.06 3.46
N ILE A 45 6.94 12.04 4.27
CA ILE A 45 8.31 12.11 4.80
C ILE A 45 8.61 10.91 5.70
N SER A 46 7.72 10.58 6.64
CA SER A 46 7.91 9.46 7.56
C SER A 46 8.02 8.12 6.81
N ALA A 47 7.18 7.90 5.80
CA ALA A 47 7.23 6.69 4.97
C ALA A 47 8.54 6.59 4.18
N LEU A 48 8.99 7.69 3.58
CA LEU A 48 10.25 7.79 2.84
C LEU A 48 11.47 7.49 3.73
N LEU A 49 11.51 8.08 4.93
CA LEU A 49 12.59 7.85 5.90
C LEU A 49 12.58 6.41 6.42
N SER A 50 11.41 5.85 6.69
CA SER A 50 11.32 4.46 7.15
C SER A 50 11.77 3.46 6.09
N ASP A 51 11.37 3.65 4.83
CA ASP A 51 11.80 2.77 3.74
C ASP A 51 13.33 2.83 3.54
N SER A 52 13.90 4.05 3.55
CA SER A 52 15.36 4.24 3.50
C SER A 52 16.07 3.60 4.70
N SER A 53 15.50 3.70 5.90
CA SER A 53 16.04 3.08 7.12
C SER A 53 16.01 1.55 7.04
N GLN A 54 14.95 0.97 6.48
CA GLN A 54 14.87 -0.48 6.25
C GLN A 54 15.92 -0.95 5.25
N LEU A 55 16.09 -0.25 4.13
CA LEU A 55 17.11 -0.58 3.14
C LEU A 55 18.52 -0.51 3.76
N ALA A 56 18.81 0.52 4.55
CA ALA A 56 20.07 0.63 5.29
C ALA A 56 20.26 -0.52 6.29
N ALA A 57 19.22 -0.89 7.03
CA ALA A 57 19.26 -2.00 8.00
C ALA A 57 19.43 -3.39 7.35
N GLN A 58 19.11 -3.53 6.07
CA GLN A 58 19.41 -4.73 5.28
C GLN A 58 20.89 -4.78 4.89
N GLY A 59 21.55 -3.63 4.68
CA GLY A 59 22.97 -3.54 4.36
C GLY A 59 23.37 -4.49 3.23
N ASP A 60 24.42 -5.29 3.45
CA ASP A 60 24.92 -6.28 2.48
C ASP A 60 24.01 -7.51 2.28
N ARG A 61 22.86 -7.59 2.97
CA ARG A 61 21.94 -8.74 2.89
C ARG A 61 20.90 -8.62 1.78
N LEU A 62 20.93 -7.54 1.00
CA LEU A 62 20.12 -7.41 -0.21
C LEU A 62 20.40 -8.57 -1.17
N SER A 63 19.36 -9.09 -1.83
CA SER A 63 19.51 -10.20 -2.76
C SER A 63 20.34 -9.79 -3.99
N ASN A 64 21.13 -10.72 -4.55
CA ASN A 64 21.93 -10.43 -5.74
C ASN A 64 21.10 -9.89 -6.93
N PRO A 65 19.89 -10.41 -7.23
CA PRO A 65 19.02 -9.81 -8.24
C PRO A 65 18.68 -8.35 -7.97
N ASP A 66 18.32 -8.00 -6.72
CA ASP A 66 17.93 -6.62 -6.36
C ASP A 66 19.12 -5.67 -6.46
N GLN A 67 20.30 -6.09 -5.98
CA GLN A 67 21.53 -5.31 -6.11
C GLN A 67 21.91 -5.09 -7.59
N LEU A 68 21.80 -6.12 -8.42
CA LEU A 68 22.07 -5.99 -9.86
C LEU A 68 21.07 -5.05 -10.54
N GLN A 69 19.79 -5.13 -10.19
CA GLN A 69 18.78 -4.22 -10.71
C GLN A 69 19.11 -2.77 -10.33
N PHE A 70 19.38 -2.50 -9.05
CA PHE A 70 19.72 -1.16 -8.58
C PHE A 70 21.00 -0.61 -9.23
N LEU A 71 22.02 -1.45 -9.42
CA LEU A 71 23.25 -1.08 -10.11
C LEU A 71 23.01 -0.78 -11.59
N MET A 72 22.25 -1.63 -12.28
CA MET A 72 21.94 -1.44 -13.71
C MET A 72 21.15 -0.15 -13.93
N GLU A 73 20.14 0.12 -13.09
CA GLU A 73 19.35 1.36 -13.15
C GLU A 73 20.24 2.59 -12.92
N SER A 74 21.05 2.59 -11.86
CA SER A 74 21.97 3.69 -11.53
C SER A 74 22.96 3.98 -12.66
N VAL A 75 23.63 2.94 -13.18
CA VAL A 75 24.62 3.07 -14.26
C VAL A 75 23.98 3.50 -15.57
N SER A 76 22.80 2.95 -15.91
CA SER A 76 22.09 3.30 -17.14
C SER A 76 21.65 4.76 -17.18
N CYS A 77 21.34 5.34 -16.01
CA CYS A 77 20.97 6.74 -15.87
C CYS A 77 22.18 7.68 -15.67
N GLY A 78 23.39 7.14 -15.55
CA GLY A 78 24.59 7.92 -15.22
C GLY A 78 24.59 8.46 -13.79
N HIS A 79 23.79 7.87 -12.91
CA HIS A 79 23.71 8.24 -11.50
C HIS A 79 24.84 7.58 -10.71
N THR A 80 25.17 8.17 -9.55
CA THR A 80 26.10 7.55 -8.60
C THR A 80 25.40 6.41 -7.88
N PHE A 81 25.94 5.20 -8.03
CA PHE A 81 25.55 4.06 -7.19
C PHE A 81 26.00 4.33 -5.76
N MET A 82 25.04 4.40 -4.84
CA MET A 82 25.25 4.80 -3.45
C MET A 82 25.01 3.62 -2.52
N ASP A 83 25.84 3.51 -1.48
CA ASP A 83 25.63 2.55 -0.40
C ASP A 83 24.32 2.87 0.38
N PRO A 84 23.53 1.87 0.83
CA PRO A 84 22.27 2.12 1.53
C PRO A 84 22.38 3.02 2.78
N GLU A 85 23.47 2.93 3.56
CA GLU A 85 23.65 3.80 4.74
C GLU A 85 23.92 5.25 4.33
N GLN A 86 24.69 5.44 3.25
CA GLN A 86 24.93 6.78 2.68
C GLN A 86 23.66 7.37 2.09
N LEU A 87 22.84 6.53 1.44
CA LEU A 87 21.55 6.94 0.91
C LEU A 87 20.62 7.39 2.04
N LEU A 88 20.51 6.63 3.13
CA LEU A 88 19.74 7.04 4.31
C LEU A 88 20.18 8.41 4.84
N PHE A 89 21.49 8.61 5.03
CA PHE A 89 22.03 9.89 5.50
C PHE A 89 21.70 11.05 4.56
N ALA A 90 21.81 10.84 3.24
CA ALA A 90 21.44 11.84 2.24
C ALA A 90 19.93 12.14 2.27
N THR A 91 19.09 11.11 2.37
CA THR A 91 17.63 11.23 2.45
C THR A 91 17.21 12.01 3.69
N GLU A 92 17.80 11.75 4.86
CA GLU A 92 17.55 12.50 6.09
C GLU A 92 17.91 13.99 5.97
N LEU A 93 19.01 14.29 5.27
CA LEU A 93 19.44 15.67 5.00
C LEU A 93 18.44 16.39 4.10
N VAL A 94 18.00 15.75 3.02
CA VAL A 94 17.00 16.31 2.10
C VAL A 94 15.65 16.50 2.81
N ALA A 95 15.19 15.50 3.55
CA ALA A 95 13.92 15.55 4.29
C ALA A 95 13.84 16.75 5.25
N LYS A 96 14.94 17.14 5.89
CA LYS A 96 15.01 18.32 6.78
C LYS A 96 14.91 19.65 6.05
N THR A 97 15.18 19.68 4.76
CA THR A 97 15.15 20.89 3.94
C THR A 97 13.83 21.08 3.19
N LEU A 98 13.02 20.02 3.06
CA LEU A 98 11.75 20.08 2.36
C LEU A 98 10.74 20.89 3.17
N SER A 99 10.07 21.82 2.49
CA SER A 99 8.91 22.54 3.01
C SER A 99 7.63 22.13 2.29
N ILE A 100 6.50 22.21 2.99
CA ILE A 100 5.19 21.92 2.40
C ILE A 100 4.85 22.91 1.28
N GLU A 101 5.30 24.16 1.40
CA GLU A 101 5.10 25.20 0.40
C GLU A 101 5.78 24.84 -0.92
N GLU A 102 7.05 24.41 -0.90
CA GLU A 102 7.78 23.99 -2.09
C GLU A 102 7.15 22.77 -2.75
N VAL A 103 6.71 21.79 -1.95
CA VAL A 103 6.03 20.59 -2.48
C VAL A 103 4.70 20.97 -3.13
N ASN A 104 3.92 21.85 -2.53
CA ASN A 104 2.65 22.31 -3.09
C ASN A 104 2.83 23.17 -4.35
N GLU A 105 3.91 23.95 -4.45
CA GLU A 105 4.28 24.64 -5.69
C GLU A 105 4.58 23.65 -6.82
N VAL A 106 5.38 22.61 -6.55
CA VAL A 106 5.68 21.56 -7.53
C VAL A 106 4.41 20.78 -7.90
N ALA A 107 3.56 20.44 -6.93
CA ALA A 107 2.30 19.75 -7.17
C ALA A 107 1.39 20.53 -8.13
N LYS A 108 1.32 21.86 -7.94
CA LYS A 108 0.60 22.77 -8.84
C LYS A 108 1.18 22.80 -10.25
N GLU A 109 2.51 22.82 -10.39
CA GLU A 109 3.17 22.77 -11.69
C GLU A 109 2.87 21.45 -12.42
N VAL A 110 3.07 20.32 -11.74
CA VAL A 110 2.86 18.99 -12.29
C VAL A 110 1.40 18.79 -12.71
N CYS A 111 0.44 19.26 -11.91
CA CYS A 111 -0.99 19.09 -12.16
C CYS A 111 -1.60 20.12 -13.13
N SER A 112 -0.84 21.15 -13.52
CA SER A 112 -1.33 22.31 -14.29
C SER A 112 -2.03 21.96 -15.61
N HIS A 113 -1.59 20.89 -16.27
CA HIS A 113 -2.08 20.44 -17.57
C HIS A 113 -3.52 19.90 -17.56
N LEU A 114 -4.00 19.45 -16.40
CA LEU A 114 -5.38 18.98 -16.21
C LEU A 114 -6.20 19.96 -15.37
N ALA A 115 -5.59 20.64 -14.41
CA ALA A 115 -6.27 21.64 -13.59
C ALA A 115 -6.81 22.82 -14.42
N ASN A 116 -6.04 23.28 -15.41
CA ASN A 116 -6.39 24.41 -16.28
C ASN A 116 -6.85 23.95 -17.68
N PHE A 117 -7.35 22.71 -17.79
CA PHE A 117 -7.71 22.14 -19.08
C PHE A 117 -8.83 22.93 -19.75
N GLY A 118 -8.58 23.41 -20.98
CA GLY A 118 -9.53 24.23 -21.74
C GLY A 118 -9.31 25.74 -21.65
N ASP A 119 -8.42 26.20 -20.77
CA ASP A 119 -8.08 27.62 -20.67
C ASP A 119 -7.17 28.08 -21.82
N PRO A 120 -7.33 29.32 -22.33
CA PRO A 120 -6.50 29.83 -23.41
C PRO A 120 -5.01 29.88 -23.03
N GLY A 121 -4.18 29.07 -23.68
CA GLY A 121 -2.73 29.04 -23.46
C GLY A 121 -2.27 28.17 -22.29
N ALA A 122 -3.17 27.43 -21.65
CA ALA A 122 -2.80 26.46 -20.61
C ALA A 122 -2.06 25.25 -21.21
N PRO A 123 -1.18 24.60 -20.42
CA PRO A 123 -0.58 23.32 -20.80
C PRO A 123 -1.67 22.28 -21.06
N ILE A 124 -1.46 21.40 -22.04
CA ILE A 124 -2.36 20.29 -22.34
C ILE A 124 -1.68 18.94 -22.08
N PRO A 125 -2.44 17.90 -21.71
CA PRO A 125 -1.90 16.55 -21.59
C PRO A 125 -1.33 16.08 -22.93
N SER A 126 -0.20 15.36 -22.89
CA SER A 126 0.42 14.83 -24.12
C SER A 126 -0.43 13.75 -24.79
N SER A 127 -1.15 12.94 -24.00
CA SER A 127 -2.05 11.91 -24.51
C SER A 127 -3.14 11.57 -23.50
N ILE A 128 -4.34 11.30 -23.98
CA ILE A 128 -5.44 10.72 -23.21
C ILE A 128 -5.78 9.38 -23.85
N VAL A 129 -5.69 8.30 -23.07
CA VAL A 129 -5.94 6.94 -23.56
C VAL A 129 -7.16 6.38 -22.86
N LEU A 130 -8.19 6.02 -23.63
CA LEU A 130 -9.38 5.34 -23.14
C LEU A 130 -9.48 3.96 -23.77
N CYS A 131 -9.36 2.94 -22.94
CA CYS A 131 -9.49 1.54 -23.35
C CYS A 131 -10.88 1.02 -22.98
N ALA A 132 -11.75 0.82 -23.98
CA ALA A 132 -13.09 0.29 -23.79
C ALA A 132 -13.22 -1.17 -24.28
N PRO A 133 -14.05 -2.01 -23.65
CA PRO A 133 -14.46 -3.29 -24.20
C PRO A 133 -15.10 -3.14 -25.59
N LYS A 134 -15.07 -4.19 -26.41
CA LYS A 134 -15.53 -4.17 -27.82
C LYS A 134 -16.97 -3.69 -28.01
N ASP A 135 -17.81 -3.87 -27.00
CA ASP A 135 -19.24 -3.56 -27.06
C ASP A 135 -19.55 -2.08 -26.80
N ILE A 136 -18.54 -1.30 -26.38
CA ILE A 136 -18.67 0.12 -26.07
C ILE A 136 -17.93 0.92 -27.13
N ARG A 137 -18.68 1.79 -27.82
CA ARG A 137 -18.14 2.74 -28.77
C ARG A 137 -17.99 4.08 -28.07
N VAL A 138 -16.79 4.63 -28.13
CA VAL A 138 -16.47 5.96 -27.64
C VAL A 138 -15.86 6.75 -28.78
N SER A 139 -16.31 7.97 -28.96
CA SER A 139 -15.73 8.92 -29.93
C SER A 139 -14.77 9.89 -29.25
N GLU A 140 -13.83 10.44 -30.03
CA GLU A 140 -12.88 11.45 -29.55
C GLU A 140 -13.59 12.69 -28.98
N GLY A 141 -14.65 13.16 -29.66
CA GLY A 141 -15.44 14.30 -29.21
C GLY A 141 -16.07 14.07 -27.84
N GLU A 142 -16.65 12.88 -27.59
CA GLU A 142 -17.24 12.55 -26.29
C GLU A 142 -16.21 12.53 -25.16
N ILE A 143 -14.96 12.14 -25.44
CA ILE A 143 -13.87 12.17 -24.45
C ILE A 143 -13.53 13.62 -24.13
N LEU A 144 -13.29 14.45 -25.15
CA LEU A 144 -12.94 15.86 -24.96
C LEU A 144 -14.06 16.63 -24.24
N ASP A 145 -15.31 16.41 -24.61
CA ASP A 145 -16.47 17.01 -23.94
C ASP A 145 -16.55 16.61 -22.47
N SER A 146 -16.25 15.33 -22.15
CA SER A 146 -16.23 14.84 -20.76
C SER A 146 -15.11 15.51 -19.94
N PHE A 147 -13.94 15.72 -20.53
CA PHE A 147 -12.84 16.43 -19.87
C PHE A 147 -13.14 17.92 -19.70
N MET A 148 -13.68 18.60 -20.71
CA MET A 148 -14.08 20.00 -20.62
C MET A 148 -15.16 20.21 -19.56
N GLU A 149 -16.11 19.28 -19.43
CA GLU A 149 -17.13 19.37 -18.40
C GLU A 149 -16.57 19.07 -17.00
N ALA A 150 -15.64 18.13 -16.89
CA ALA A 150 -14.96 17.85 -15.65
C ALA A 150 -14.09 19.02 -15.15
N ALA A 151 -13.42 19.74 -16.05
CA ALA A 151 -12.56 20.87 -15.73
C ALA A 151 -13.34 22.05 -15.09
N LYS A 152 -14.63 22.20 -15.42
CA LYS A 152 -15.52 23.23 -14.86
C LYS A 152 -15.93 22.95 -13.41
N GLN A 153 -15.66 21.77 -12.87
CA GLN A 153 -16.05 21.44 -11.50
C GLN A 153 -15.19 22.23 -10.51
N ASP A 154 -15.82 22.86 -9.54
CA ASP A 154 -15.13 23.45 -8.40
C ASP A 154 -14.65 22.34 -7.45
N VAL A 155 -13.52 22.58 -6.77
CA VAL A 155 -12.90 21.61 -5.87
C VAL A 155 -12.76 22.19 -4.47
N GLU A 156 -13.17 21.39 -3.49
CA GLU A 156 -12.92 21.65 -2.08
C GLU A 156 -11.66 20.93 -1.63
N ALA A 157 -11.00 21.47 -0.61
CA ALA A 157 -9.87 20.82 0.04
C ALA A 157 -10.27 19.43 0.57
N SER A 158 -9.31 18.50 0.62
CA SER A 158 -9.55 17.18 1.19
C SER A 158 -9.72 17.28 2.71
N ASP A 159 -10.58 16.43 3.27
CA ASP A 159 -10.67 16.28 4.72
C ASP A 159 -9.47 15.47 5.21
N ASP A 160 -8.82 15.93 6.28
CA ASP A 160 -7.78 15.16 6.93
C ASP A 160 -8.36 13.88 7.56
N VAL A 161 -7.82 12.74 7.14
CA VAL A 161 -8.20 11.45 7.69
C VAL A 161 -7.42 11.20 8.97
N LEU A 162 -8.14 11.13 10.09
CA LEU A 162 -7.55 10.75 11.37
C LEU A 162 -7.20 9.25 11.36
N VAL A 163 -5.91 8.97 11.23
CA VAL A 163 -5.37 7.61 11.30
C VAL A 163 -5.32 7.15 12.76
N PRO A 164 -5.91 5.99 13.10
CA PRO A 164 -5.85 5.47 14.46
C PRO A 164 -4.43 4.98 14.81
N LYS A 165 -3.98 5.21 16.05
CA LYS A 165 -2.69 4.66 16.52
C LYS A 165 -2.67 3.12 16.65
N SER A 166 -3.84 2.51 16.73
CA SER A 166 -3.99 1.06 16.80
C SER A 166 -5.28 0.65 16.09
N LEU A 167 -5.18 -0.43 15.32
CA LEU A 167 -6.32 -1.06 14.66
C LEU A 167 -7.26 -1.80 15.63
N ILE A 168 -6.76 -2.15 16.83
CA ILE A 168 -7.51 -2.89 17.85
C ILE A 168 -7.28 -2.24 19.21
N ASN A 169 -8.36 -2.02 19.96
CA ASN A 169 -8.28 -1.49 21.33
C ASN A 169 -7.57 -2.50 22.26
N SER A 170 -6.59 -2.02 23.04
CA SER A 170 -5.86 -2.82 24.03
C SER A 170 -6.77 -3.43 25.09
N GLU A 171 -7.85 -2.74 25.49
CA GLU A 171 -8.85 -3.28 26.42
C GLU A 171 -9.59 -4.49 25.81
N TYR A 172 -9.89 -4.42 24.52
CA TYR A 172 -10.52 -5.53 23.80
C TYR A 172 -9.57 -6.74 23.73
N ILE A 173 -8.28 -6.50 23.47
CA ILE A 173 -7.25 -7.55 23.50
C ILE A 173 -7.15 -8.16 24.91
N ALA A 174 -7.03 -7.33 25.95
CA ALA A 174 -6.93 -7.80 27.33
C ALA A 174 -8.12 -8.66 27.74
N LYS A 175 -9.34 -8.25 27.36
CA LYS A 175 -10.55 -9.05 27.58
C LYS A 175 -10.49 -10.39 26.85
N ARG A 176 -10.09 -10.40 25.57
CA ARG A 176 -9.98 -11.64 24.79
C ARG A 176 -8.91 -12.59 25.34
N VAL A 177 -7.78 -12.07 25.80
CA VAL A 177 -6.72 -12.85 26.45
C VAL A 177 -7.19 -13.42 27.78
N ALA A 178 -8.03 -12.69 28.53
CA ALA A 178 -8.63 -13.21 29.76
C ALA A 178 -9.66 -14.32 29.50
N ASP A 179 -10.50 -14.15 28.48
CA ASP A 179 -11.52 -15.14 28.08
C ASP A 179 -10.89 -16.39 27.45
N PHE A 180 -9.81 -16.21 26.67
CA PHE A 180 -9.12 -17.25 25.92
C PHE A 180 -7.60 -17.10 26.08
N PRO A 181 -7.03 -17.59 27.18
CA PRO A 181 -5.59 -17.47 27.43
C PRO A 181 -4.81 -18.25 26.36
N PRO A 182 -3.91 -17.58 25.60
CA PRO A 182 -3.13 -18.25 24.59
C PRO A 182 -2.09 -19.15 25.26
N SER A 183 -2.04 -20.43 24.88
CA SER A 183 -1.00 -21.35 25.31
C SER A 183 -0.60 -22.28 24.16
N PHE A 184 0.64 -22.74 24.19
CA PHE A 184 1.11 -23.80 23.29
C PHE A 184 0.81 -25.15 23.92
N ASP A 185 0.18 -26.04 23.15
CA ASP A 185 0.06 -27.44 23.51
C ASP A 185 1.37 -28.16 23.19
N ARG A 186 1.74 -29.12 24.04
CA ARG A 186 2.87 -30.02 23.76
C ARG A 186 2.49 -30.91 22.58
N MET A 187 3.12 -30.69 21.43
CA MET A 187 3.02 -31.64 20.32
C MET A 187 3.60 -33.00 20.71
N LYS A 188 3.06 -34.08 20.15
CA LYS A 188 3.62 -35.43 20.28
C LYS A 188 5.02 -35.48 19.65
N ASP A 189 5.95 -36.17 20.30
CA ASP A 189 7.40 -36.13 20.00
C ASP A 189 7.76 -36.42 18.52
N GLU A 190 6.95 -37.20 17.80
CA GLU A 190 7.22 -37.58 16.39
C GLU A 190 7.28 -36.41 15.39
N ASN A 191 6.66 -35.26 15.69
CA ASN A 191 6.71 -34.07 14.83
C ASN A 191 7.85 -33.10 15.18
N VAL A 192 8.51 -33.28 16.33
CA VAL A 192 9.59 -32.42 16.81
C VAL A 192 10.90 -32.74 16.05
N ASP A 193 11.16 -34.02 15.77
CA ASP A 193 12.42 -34.46 15.16
C ASP A 193 12.62 -33.98 13.72
N LYS A 194 11.56 -33.89 12.90
CA LYS A 194 11.67 -33.38 11.51
C LYS A 194 11.85 -31.87 11.42
N SER A 195 11.47 -31.16 12.46
CA SER A 195 11.50 -29.70 12.53
C SER A 195 12.95 -29.18 12.72
N VAL A 196 13.80 -29.97 13.38
CA VAL A 196 15.20 -29.62 13.66
C VAL A 196 16.08 -29.71 12.39
N GLU A 197 15.80 -30.65 11.49
CA GLU A 197 16.60 -30.83 10.26
C GLU A 197 16.40 -29.73 9.21
N VAL A 198 15.22 -29.09 9.17
CA VAL A 198 14.85 -28.06 8.19
C VAL A 198 14.89 -26.64 8.77
N GLY A 199 15.16 -26.51 10.08
CA GLY A 199 15.14 -25.21 10.78
C GLY A 199 13.74 -24.64 11.03
N VAL A 200 12.68 -25.33 10.62
CA VAL A 200 11.28 -24.91 10.79
C VAL A 200 10.78 -25.37 12.15
N ILE A 201 10.25 -24.44 12.95
CA ILE A 201 9.67 -24.75 14.25
C ILE A 201 8.15 -24.82 14.12
N THR A 202 7.59 -26.00 14.36
CA THR A 202 6.14 -26.21 14.44
C THR A 202 5.68 -26.18 15.89
N ARG A 203 4.55 -25.53 16.16
CA ARG A 203 3.83 -25.52 17.43
C ARG A 203 2.33 -25.60 17.18
N GLN A 204 1.58 -26.09 18.16
CA GLN A 204 0.12 -26.06 18.13
C GLN A 204 -0.38 -25.16 19.26
N LEU A 205 -1.30 -24.24 18.93
CA LEU A 205 -2.01 -23.42 19.91
C LEU A 205 -3.12 -24.24 20.57
N SER A 206 -3.50 -23.88 21.80
CA SER A 206 -4.56 -24.56 22.56
C SER A 206 -5.95 -24.57 21.91
N ASN A 207 -6.16 -23.70 20.91
CA ASN A 207 -7.38 -23.68 20.09
C ASN A 207 -7.28 -24.57 18.83
N GLY A 208 -6.20 -25.36 18.70
CA GLY A 208 -5.97 -26.30 17.61
C GLY A 208 -5.25 -25.74 16.38
N ILE A 209 -5.00 -24.43 16.32
CA ILE A 209 -4.28 -23.79 15.20
C ILE A 209 -2.80 -24.22 15.21
N PHE A 210 -2.26 -24.57 14.04
CA PHE A 210 -0.84 -24.85 13.86
C PHE A 210 -0.08 -23.58 13.49
N LEU A 211 1.03 -23.33 14.18
CA LEU A 211 1.98 -22.27 13.90
C LEU A 211 3.30 -22.90 13.43
N ASN A 212 3.70 -22.57 12.20
CA ASN A 212 5.00 -22.91 11.65
C ASN A 212 5.78 -21.61 11.47
N TYR A 213 6.99 -21.53 12.03
CA TYR A 213 7.85 -20.36 11.84
C TYR A 213 9.30 -20.78 11.66
N HIS A 214 10.03 -19.99 10.87
CA HIS A 214 11.45 -20.19 10.58
C HIS A 214 12.15 -18.83 10.70
N PRO A 215 13.09 -18.64 11.65
CA PRO A 215 13.87 -17.43 11.71
C PRO A 215 14.82 -17.39 10.50
N ASN A 216 14.70 -16.35 9.69
CA ASN A 216 15.55 -16.16 8.51
C ASN A 216 16.54 -15.01 8.77
N ASP A 217 17.84 -15.30 8.67
CA ASP A 217 18.89 -14.28 8.83
C ASP A 217 19.15 -13.50 7.53
N ALA A 218 18.68 -14.00 6.39
CA ALA A 218 18.89 -13.37 5.08
C ALA A 218 17.99 -12.14 4.87
N GLU A 219 16.78 -12.13 5.42
CA GLU A 219 15.86 -11.00 5.36
C GLU A 219 15.79 -10.34 6.74
N SER A 220 16.73 -9.44 7.03
CA SER A 220 16.72 -8.69 8.29
C SER A 220 15.53 -7.72 8.33
N GLN A 221 15.00 -7.52 9.55
CA GLN A 221 13.98 -6.52 9.86
C GLN A 221 12.61 -6.68 9.18
N ARG A 222 12.33 -7.83 8.56
CA ARG A 222 11.03 -8.13 7.95
C ARG A 222 10.47 -9.45 8.46
N ALA A 223 9.15 -9.49 8.62
CA ALA A 223 8.40 -10.68 8.96
C ALA A 223 7.38 -10.98 7.86
N TYR A 224 7.25 -12.27 7.55
CA TYR A 224 6.24 -12.79 6.65
C TYR A 224 5.29 -13.69 7.46
N LEU A 225 4.02 -13.32 7.51
CA LEU A 225 2.96 -14.08 8.16
C LEU A 225 1.94 -14.52 7.12
N ARG A 226 1.81 -15.82 6.91
CA ARG A 226 0.73 -16.42 6.12
C ARG A 226 -0.27 -17.10 7.05
N VAL A 227 -1.53 -16.67 6.97
CA VAL A 227 -2.66 -17.34 7.60
C VAL A 227 -3.40 -18.15 6.54
N THR A 228 -3.32 -19.47 6.61
CA THR A 228 -4.02 -20.38 5.69
C THR A 228 -5.26 -20.95 6.36
N VAL A 229 -6.39 -20.91 5.65
CA VAL A 229 -7.65 -21.52 6.07
C VAL A 229 -8.00 -22.63 5.06
N PRO A 230 -8.29 -23.86 5.52
CA PRO A 230 -8.66 -24.98 4.66
C PRO A 230 -10.13 -24.85 4.20
N ALA A 231 -10.41 -23.75 3.52
CA ALA A 231 -11.69 -23.46 2.89
C ALA A 231 -11.41 -22.75 1.57
N GLY A 232 -11.86 -23.32 0.47
CA GLY A 232 -11.61 -22.81 -0.88
C GLY A 232 -12.89 -22.72 -1.70
N ARG A 233 -12.73 -22.60 -3.01
CA ARG A 233 -13.88 -22.55 -3.93
C ARG A 233 -14.66 -23.87 -4.02
N ILE A 234 -14.07 -25.01 -3.65
CA ILE A 234 -14.77 -26.30 -3.57
C ILE A 234 -15.89 -26.25 -2.51
N ASP A 235 -15.73 -25.41 -1.48
CA ASP A 235 -16.70 -25.24 -0.40
C ASP A 235 -17.85 -24.27 -0.76
N GLU A 236 -17.93 -23.77 -2.01
CA GLU A 236 -19.01 -22.92 -2.52
C GLU A 236 -20.38 -23.63 -2.65
N LEU A 237 -20.56 -24.79 -2.01
CA LEU A 237 -21.78 -25.58 -2.04
C LEU A 237 -22.99 -24.75 -1.57
N GLY A 238 -23.92 -24.51 -2.50
CA GLY A 238 -25.12 -23.70 -2.27
C GLY A 238 -24.92 -22.18 -2.43
N MET A 239 -23.72 -21.72 -2.82
CA MET A 239 -23.42 -20.33 -3.14
C MET A 239 -23.37 -20.10 -4.65
N LYS A 240 -23.25 -18.83 -5.08
CA LYS A 240 -22.94 -18.52 -6.48
C LYS A 240 -21.47 -18.85 -6.76
N LEU A 241 -21.18 -19.38 -7.95
CA LEU A 241 -19.81 -19.64 -8.36
C LEU A 241 -18.93 -18.38 -8.25
N GLY A 242 -17.78 -18.50 -7.60
CA GLY A 242 -16.85 -17.40 -7.36
C GLY A 242 -17.15 -16.56 -6.12
N SER A 243 -18.18 -16.91 -5.33
CA SER A 243 -18.51 -16.17 -4.10
C SER A 243 -17.36 -16.18 -3.09
N MET A 244 -16.62 -17.28 -2.96
CA MET A 244 -15.48 -17.35 -2.04
C MET A 244 -14.37 -16.40 -2.49
N HIS A 245 -14.04 -16.42 -3.78
CA HIS A 245 -13.02 -15.53 -4.34
C HIS A 245 -13.41 -14.05 -4.21
N VAL A 246 -14.65 -13.69 -4.57
CA VAL A 246 -15.17 -12.33 -4.41
C VAL A 246 -15.19 -11.92 -2.93
N GLY A 247 -15.57 -12.82 -2.02
CA GLY A 247 -15.55 -12.58 -0.58
C GLY A 247 -14.15 -12.26 -0.07
N VAL A 248 -13.14 -13.06 -0.46
CA VAL A 248 -11.74 -12.81 -0.08
C VAL A 248 -11.23 -11.48 -0.63
N ARG A 249 -11.51 -11.17 -1.90
CA ARG A 249 -11.17 -9.85 -2.47
C ARG A 249 -11.91 -8.71 -1.77
N THR A 250 -13.15 -8.94 -1.33
CA THR A 250 -13.92 -7.96 -0.58
C THR A 250 -13.33 -7.73 0.82
N LEU A 251 -12.76 -8.75 1.46
CA LEU A 251 -12.04 -8.58 2.73
C LEU A 251 -10.79 -7.70 2.55
N GLN A 252 -10.02 -7.94 1.49
CA GLN A 252 -8.83 -7.15 1.17
C GLN A 252 -9.18 -5.71 0.79
N GLU A 253 -10.05 -5.53 -0.21
CA GLU A 253 -10.38 -4.21 -0.78
C GLU A 253 -11.40 -3.44 0.05
N GLY A 254 -12.24 -4.14 0.81
CA GLY A 254 -13.24 -3.52 1.67
C GLY A 254 -12.60 -2.85 2.88
N GLY A 255 -11.58 -3.49 3.47
CA GLY A 255 -10.66 -2.94 4.49
C GLY A 255 -11.28 -2.46 5.81
N ALA A 256 -12.59 -2.26 5.88
CA ALA A 256 -13.28 -1.73 7.04
C ALA A 256 -13.38 -2.81 8.12
N MET A 257 -12.81 -2.54 9.29
CA MET A 257 -12.80 -3.48 10.41
C MET A 257 -13.02 -2.76 11.75
N LEU A 258 -13.80 -3.40 12.63
CA LEU A 258 -14.09 -2.91 13.99
C LEU A 258 -14.60 -1.47 14.06
N GLY A 259 -15.35 -1.02 13.05
CA GLY A 259 -15.90 0.34 12.98
C GLY A 259 -14.96 1.38 12.36
N LEU A 260 -13.74 0.98 11.97
CA LEU A 260 -12.83 1.82 11.19
C LEU A 260 -13.24 1.81 9.71
N ARG A 261 -13.06 2.95 9.05
CA ARG A 261 -13.24 3.06 7.60
C ARG A 261 -12.08 2.41 6.87
N ARG A 262 -12.31 1.97 5.62
CA ARG A 262 -11.27 1.43 4.72
C ARG A 262 -10.03 2.31 4.71
N GLU A 263 -10.22 3.58 4.43
CA GLU A 263 -9.15 4.57 4.29
C GLU A 263 -8.28 4.70 5.55
N GLN A 264 -8.88 4.60 6.73
CA GLN A 264 -8.14 4.64 8.00
C GLN A 264 -7.24 3.41 8.19
N VAL A 265 -7.74 2.24 7.77
CA VAL A 265 -6.99 0.97 7.86
C VAL A 265 -5.88 0.94 6.82
N GLU A 266 -6.17 1.41 5.61
CA GLU A 266 -5.21 1.53 4.51
C GLU A 266 -4.06 2.47 4.88
N LEU A 267 -4.38 3.67 5.40
CA LEU A 267 -3.37 4.62 5.88
C LEU A 267 -2.56 4.06 7.06
N PHE A 268 -3.21 3.37 8.01
CA PHE A 268 -2.47 2.70 9.10
C PHE A 268 -1.46 1.69 8.55
N CYS A 269 -1.87 0.89 7.56
CA CYS A 269 -0.99 -0.08 6.92
C CYS A 269 0.19 0.60 6.21
N VAL A 270 -0.04 1.72 5.51
CA VAL A 270 1.03 2.52 4.89
C VAL A 270 2.01 3.06 5.94
N ASP A 271 1.49 3.68 7.01
CA ASP A 271 2.30 4.27 8.08
C ASP A 271 3.19 3.24 8.80
N HIS A 272 2.77 1.98 8.81
CA HIS A 272 3.49 0.89 9.48
C HIS A 272 4.17 -0.07 8.49
N LEU A 273 4.19 0.27 7.19
CA LEU A 273 4.75 -0.54 6.11
C LEU A 273 4.25 -2.00 6.12
N ILE A 274 2.95 -2.16 6.41
CA ILE A 274 2.24 -3.44 6.40
C ILE A 274 1.65 -3.63 5.01
N MET A 275 2.13 -4.65 4.30
CA MET A 275 1.51 -5.14 3.08
C MET A 275 0.62 -6.33 3.40
N ALA A 276 -0.59 -6.36 2.84
CA ALA A 276 -1.53 -7.46 3.00
C ALA A 276 -2.02 -7.95 1.62
N GLU A 277 -1.93 -9.26 1.37
CA GLU A 277 -2.43 -9.89 0.15
C GLU A 277 -3.29 -11.10 0.49
N PHE A 278 -4.55 -11.08 0.06
CA PHE A 278 -5.49 -12.17 0.30
C PHE A 278 -5.85 -12.86 -1.00
N SER A 279 -5.87 -14.19 -0.98
CA SER A 279 -6.19 -14.99 -2.16
C SER A 279 -6.93 -16.27 -1.79
N CYS A 280 -7.56 -16.85 -2.81
CA CYS A 280 -8.44 -18.01 -2.70
C CYS A 280 -8.23 -18.93 -3.89
N SER A 281 -7.83 -20.16 -3.62
CA SER A 281 -7.75 -21.27 -4.58
C SER A 281 -8.99 -22.18 -4.48
N GLU A 282 -8.96 -23.31 -5.17
CA GLU A 282 -10.02 -24.31 -5.09
C GLU A 282 -10.15 -24.94 -3.71
N GLU A 283 -9.04 -25.12 -2.99
CA GLU A 283 -8.99 -25.87 -1.73
C GLU A 283 -8.74 -24.99 -0.50
N LEU A 284 -8.10 -23.84 -0.69
CA LEU A 284 -7.58 -23.02 0.40
C LEU A 284 -7.88 -21.53 0.16
N MET A 285 -7.95 -20.78 1.24
CA MET A 285 -7.79 -19.33 1.23
C MET A 285 -6.62 -18.96 2.13
N TRP A 286 -5.89 -17.93 1.76
CA TRP A 286 -4.77 -17.45 2.55
C TRP A 286 -4.72 -15.93 2.60
N MET A 287 -4.14 -15.43 3.69
CA MET A 287 -3.87 -14.03 3.94
C MET A 287 -2.39 -13.89 4.26
N ASP A 288 -1.67 -13.19 3.40
CA ASP A 288 -0.26 -12.91 3.54
C ASP A 288 -0.08 -11.50 4.08
N PHE A 289 0.73 -11.37 5.11
CA PHE A 289 1.13 -10.11 5.70
C PHE A 289 2.64 -10.00 5.67
N ILE A 290 3.14 -8.91 5.13
CA ILE A 290 4.56 -8.54 5.17
C ILE A 290 4.66 -7.26 5.98
N PHE A 291 5.48 -7.27 7.02
CA PHE A 291 5.61 -6.11 7.89
C PHE A 291 6.99 -6.07 8.56
N PRO A 292 7.41 -4.90 9.06
CA PRO A 292 8.72 -4.77 9.70
C PRO A 292 8.72 -5.40 11.09
N THR A 293 9.84 -5.99 11.51
CA THR A 293 9.96 -6.57 12.88
C THR A 293 10.30 -5.55 13.95
N SER A 294 10.70 -4.35 13.56
CA SER A 294 10.92 -3.19 14.44
C SER A 294 9.87 -2.11 14.16
N LYS A 295 9.60 -1.26 15.15
CA LYS A 295 8.67 -0.14 14.99
C LYS A 295 9.21 0.84 13.94
N VAL A 296 8.35 1.21 13.00
CA VAL A 296 8.63 2.16 11.90
C VAL A 296 8.68 3.61 12.38
N THR A 297 7.93 3.97 13.41
CA THR A 297 7.82 5.34 13.90
C THR A 297 8.62 5.55 15.20
N GLU A 298 9.68 6.36 15.14
CA GLU A 298 10.30 7.02 16.31
C GLU A 298 9.56 8.32 16.70
N GLY A 299 8.23 8.38 16.51
CA GLY A 299 7.43 9.44 17.08
C GLY A 299 7.24 9.16 18.57
N GLU A 300 7.65 10.09 19.43
CA GLU A 300 7.44 10.02 20.87
C GLU A 300 6.00 9.60 21.18
N ASP A 301 5.85 8.44 21.81
CA ASP A 301 4.69 8.15 22.64
C ASP A 301 4.78 9.10 23.85
N GLU A 302 4.51 10.40 23.67
CA GLU A 302 4.12 11.26 24.81
C GLU A 302 2.75 10.78 25.28
N ILE A 303 2.77 9.68 26.04
CA ILE A 303 1.84 9.41 27.13
C ILE A 303 2.72 9.09 28.34
N THR A 304 3.41 10.12 28.85
CA THR A 304 3.46 10.54 30.27
C THR A 304 4.30 11.79 30.40
#